data_AF-A0A3E0HA50-F1
#
_entry.id   AF-A0A3E0HA50-F1
#
_cell.length_a   1.000
_cell.length_b   1.000
_cell.length_c   1.000
_cell.angle_alpha   90.00
_cell.angle_beta   90.00
_cell.angle_gamma   90.00
#
_symmetry.space_group_name_H-M   'P 1'
#
loop_
_entity.id
_entity.type
_entity.pdbx_description
1 polymer ?
#
loop_
_entity_poly.entity_id
_entity_poly.type
_entity_poly.pdbx_seq_one_letter_code
_entity_poly.pdbx_strand_id
1 'polypeptide(L)'
;MLSGLSLPHILLLLVVIVLLFGTSKLKNLGKDLGGAIKGFKQSMNDDDDSQAPAQKVTHKPQDHVPPSDIKANEPSTHERKDS
;
A
#
# COMPACT_ATOMS: atom_id res chain seq x y z
N MET A 1 -43.90 3.77 4.82
CA MET A 1 -43.42 5.02 5.44
C MET A 1 -41.97 4.95 5.96
N LEU A 2 -41.20 3.88 5.68
CA LEU A 2 -39.78 3.78 6.07
C LEU A 2 -38.79 3.78 4.89
N SER A 3 -39.17 4.31 3.72
CA SER A 3 -38.26 4.44 2.56
C SER A 3 -37.36 5.68 2.66
N GLY A 4 -37.02 6.12 3.88
CA GLY A 4 -36.36 7.41 4.17
C GLY A 4 -34.84 7.41 4.00
N LEU A 5 -34.20 6.24 3.92
CA LEU A 5 -32.76 6.14 3.66
C LEU A 5 -32.50 6.04 2.16
N SER A 6 -32.95 7.06 1.44
CA SER A 6 -32.66 7.21 0.01
C SER A 6 -31.17 7.52 -0.17
N LEU A 7 -30.49 6.84 -1.11
CA LEU A 7 -29.06 7.01 -1.44
C LEU A 7 -28.54 8.47 -1.38
N PRO A 8 -29.23 9.49 -1.93
CA PRO A 8 -28.80 10.88 -1.85
C PRO A 8 -28.58 11.43 -0.44
N HIS A 9 -29.31 10.97 0.58
CA HIS A 9 -29.09 11.40 1.96
C HIS A 9 -27.74 10.90 2.49
N ILE A 10 -27.39 9.64 2.19
CA ILE A 10 -26.09 9.08 2.56
C ILE A 10 -24.96 9.80 1.81
N LEU A 11 -25.16 10.13 0.53
CA LEU A 11 -24.17 10.87 -0.25
C LEU A 11 -23.95 12.29 0.31
N LEU A 12 -25.02 13.00 0.67
CA LEU A 12 -24.94 14.34 1.25
C LEU A 12 -24.25 14.33 2.61
N LEU A 13 -24.55 13.35 3.46
CA LEU A 13 -23.87 13.15 4.73
C LEU A 13 -22.37 12.85 4.54
N LEU A 14 -22.02 11.99 3.58
CA LEU A 14 -20.63 11.67 3.26
C LEU A 14 -19.84 12.92 2.87
N VAL A 15 -20.41 13.80 2.05
CA VAL A 15 -19.78 15.06 1.64
C VAL A 15 -19.48 15.94 2.86
N VAL A 16 -20.43 16.07 3.78
CA VAL A 16 -20.23 16.86 5.01
C VAL A 16 -19.11 16.27 5.88
N ILE A 17 -19.07 14.95 6.07
CA ILE A 17 -18.01 14.27 6.82
C ILE A 17 -16.64 14.50 6.15
N VAL A 18 -16.56 14.38 4.83
CA VAL A 18 -15.31 14.61 4.08
C VAL A 18 -14.82 16.06 4.24
N LEU A 19 -15.72 17.04 4.28
CA LEU A 19 -15.38 18.44 4.50
C LEU A 19 -14.90 18.71 5.93
N LEU A 20 -15.52 18.08 6.94
CA LEU A 20 -15.14 18.24 8.35
C LEU A 20 -13.78 17.61 8.67
N PHE A 21 -13.56 16.37 8.22
CA PHE A 21 -12.34 15.62 8.50
C PHE A 21 -11.23 15.89 7.47
N GLY A 22 -11.58 16.43 6.30
CA GLY A 22 -10.71 16.61 5.15
C GLY A 22 -10.42 15.30 4.42
N THR A 23 -10.20 15.38 3.10
CA THR A 23 -9.87 14.22 2.26
C THR A 23 -8.52 13.58 2.63
N SER A 24 -7.61 14.32 3.26
CA SER A 24 -6.27 13.82 3.58
C SER A 24 -6.28 12.74 4.66
N LYS A 25 -7.07 12.93 5.74
CA LYS A 25 -7.23 11.94 6.80
C LYS A 25 -8.03 10.73 6.30
N LEU A 26 -9.12 10.98 5.57
CA LEU A 26 -9.93 9.91 4.98
C LEU A 26 -9.15 9.07 3.97
N LYS A 27 -8.24 9.65 3.19
CA LYS A 27 -7.40 8.91 2.24
C LYS A 27 -6.39 8.01 2.96
N ASN A 28 -5.80 8.47 4.05
CA ASN A 28 -4.84 7.67 4.82
C ASN A 28 -5.54 6.48 5.50
N LEU A 29 -6.65 6.73 6.20
CA LEU A 29 -7.45 5.66 6.81
C LEU A 29 -8.08 4.75 5.75
N GLY A 30 -8.58 5.31 4.65
CA GLY A 30 -9.21 4.57 3.56
C GLY A 30 -8.24 3.67 2.80
N LYS A 31 -6.94 4.02 2.71
CA LYS A 31 -5.91 3.14 2.13
C LYS A 31 -5.72 1.90 2.98
N ASP A 32 -5.66 2.05 4.30
CA ASP A 32 -5.43 0.95 5.24
C ASP A 32 -6.67 0.04 5.34
N LEU A 33 -7.85 0.64 5.55
CA LEU A 33 -9.13 -0.08 5.58
C LEU A 33 -9.47 -0.71 4.23
N GLY A 34 -9.23 0.01 3.13
CA GLY A 34 -9.48 -0.47 1.77
C GLY A 34 -8.57 -1.63 1.39
N GLY A 35 -7.31 -1.63 1.84
CA GLY A 35 -6.40 -2.76 1.67
C GLY A 35 -6.90 -4.03 2.37
N ALA A 36 -7.34 -3.91 3.62
CA ALA A 36 -7.89 -5.03 4.40
C ALA A 36 -9.18 -5.59 3.78
N ILE A 37 -10.12 -4.72 3.40
CA ILE A 37 -11.38 -5.13 2.76
C ILE A 37 -11.12 -5.76 1.38
N LYS A 38 -10.14 -5.25 0.62
CA LYS A 38 -9.75 -5.84 -0.68
C LYS A 38 -9.21 -7.26 -0.52
N GLY A 39 -8.35 -7.50 0.47
CA GLY A 39 -7.83 -8.84 0.77
C GLY A 39 -8.94 -9.80 1.20
N PHE A 40 -9.87 -9.33 2.03
CA PHE A 40 -11.04 -10.10 2.48
C PHE A 40 -11.98 -10.46 1.33
N LYS A 41 -12.27 -9.51 0.43
CA LYS A 41 -13.06 -9.78 -0.77
C LYS A 41 -12.34 -10.76 -1.69
N GLN A 42 -11.03 -10.60 -1.89
CA GLN A 42 -10.22 -11.51 -2.71
C GLN A 42 -10.29 -12.94 -2.16
N SER A 43 -10.04 -13.13 -0.85
CA SER A 43 -10.11 -14.48 -0.25
C SER A 43 -11.51 -15.10 -0.32
N MET A 44 -12.57 -14.28 -0.19
CA MET A 44 -13.95 -14.76 -0.34
C MET A 44 -14.32 -15.12 -1.78
N ASN A 45 -13.64 -14.56 -2.79
CA ASN A 45 -13.89 -14.89 -4.20
C ASN A 45 -12.91 -15.97 -4.71
N ASP A 46 -11.73 -16.11 -4.10
CA ASP A 46 -10.75 -17.18 -4.42
C ASP A 46 -11.28 -18.58 -4.03
N ASP A 47 -12.22 -18.68 -3.09
CA ASP A 47 -12.94 -19.93 -2.78
C ASP A 47 -13.90 -20.36 -3.93
N ASP A 48 -14.31 -19.43 -4.81
CA ASP A 48 -15.23 -19.69 -5.94
C ASP A 48 -14.51 -19.79 -7.31
N ASP A 49 -13.36 -19.14 -7.52
CA ASP A 49 -12.60 -19.22 -8.78
C ASP A 49 -11.08 -19.11 -8.54
N SER A 50 -10.36 -20.21 -8.75
CA SER A 50 -8.90 -20.28 -8.68
C SER A 50 -8.22 -19.50 -9.83
N GLN A 51 -7.87 -18.22 -9.65
CA GLN A 51 -6.64 -17.59 -10.23
C GLN A 51 -6.38 -16.11 -9.87
N ALA A 52 -5.13 -15.88 -9.42
CA ALA A 52 -4.21 -14.76 -9.73
C ALA A 52 -3.86 -13.73 -8.62
N PRO A 53 -2.57 -13.31 -8.53
CA PRO A 53 -2.02 -12.57 -7.40
C PRO A 53 -2.15 -11.05 -7.57
N ALA A 54 -2.81 -10.35 -6.65
CA ALA A 54 -2.89 -8.90 -6.66
C ALA A 54 -1.84 -8.24 -5.74
N GLN A 55 -0.56 -8.41 -6.06
CA GLN A 55 0.52 -7.62 -5.45
C GLN A 55 0.64 -6.28 -6.19
N LYS A 56 0.02 -5.22 -5.65
CA LYS A 56 0.37 -3.83 -5.98
C LYS A 56 0.49 -3.00 -4.71
N VAL A 57 1.61 -3.19 -4.01
CA VAL A 57 2.12 -2.20 -3.06
C VAL A 57 2.87 -1.14 -3.89
N THR A 58 2.15 -0.10 -4.33
CA THR A 58 2.80 1.10 -4.89
C THR A 58 3.36 1.93 -3.74
N HIS A 59 4.68 1.80 -3.53
CA HIS A 59 5.53 2.78 -2.87
C HIS A 59 6.64 3.19 -3.84
N LYS A 60 6.48 4.34 -4.50
CA LYS A 60 7.59 5.15 -5.03
C LYS A 60 7.02 6.56 -5.24
N PRO A 61 7.63 7.59 -4.64
CA PRO A 61 8.89 8.13 -5.16
C PRO A 61 10.04 7.98 -4.16
N GLN A 62 11.12 7.33 -4.59
CA GLN A 62 12.44 7.49 -4.00
C GLN A 62 13.05 8.72 -4.67
N ASP A 63 13.11 9.80 -3.90
CA ASP A 63 13.94 10.96 -4.20
C ASP A 63 15.38 10.65 -3.77
N HIS A 64 16.18 10.27 -4.75
CA HIS A 64 17.60 10.60 -4.96
C HIS A 64 18.53 10.84 -3.74
N VAL A 65 19.55 9.97 -3.61
CA VAL A 65 20.97 10.38 -3.60
C VAL A 65 21.87 9.26 -4.19
N PRO A 66 22.76 9.55 -5.17
CA PRO A 66 23.68 8.59 -5.83
C PRO A 66 24.87 8.20 -4.91
N PRO A 67 25.73 7.23 -5.30
CA PRO A 67 26.52 6.43 -4.37
C PRO A 67 27.76 7.20 -3.90
N SER A 68 27.92 7.30 -2.58
CA SER A 68 29.11 7.84 -1.94
C SER A 68 29.88 6.72 -1.24
N ASP A 69 31.09 6.53 -1.73
CA ASP A 69 32.29 6.13 -0.99
C ASP A 69 32.56 4.63 -0.78
N ILE A 70 33.21 4.08 -1.82
CA ILE A 70 34.30 3.10 -1.67
C ILE A 70 35.33 3.69 -0.70
N LYS A 71 35.30 3.28 0.59
CA LYS A 71 36.48 3.34 1.46
C LYS A 71 36.38 2.42 2.68
N ALA A 72 37.01 1.25 2.57
CA ALA A 72 37.63 0.49 3.66
C ALA A 72 38.70 -0.41 2.98
N ASN A 73 39.91 0.12 2.80
CA ASN A 73 41.15 -0.30 3.48
C ASN A 73 41.51 -1.80 3.26
N GLU A 74 42.12 -2.14 2.12
CA GLU A 74 43.57 -2.37 1.95
C GLU A 74 44.11 -3.75 2.46
N PRO A 75 45.23 -4.24 1.88
CA PRO A 75 45.41 -5.63 1.43
C PRO A 75 46.37 -6.46 2.29
N SER A 76 46.24 -7.80 2.30
CA SER A 76 47.39 -8.73 2.35
C SER A 76 46.97 -10.21 2.19
N THR A 77 47.37 -10.78 1.06
CA THR A 77 48.04 -12.08 0.90
C THR A 77 47.55 -13.26 1.75
N HIS A 78 46.86 -14.23 1.12
CA HIS A 78 46.91 -15.61 1.58
C HIS A 78 47.03 -16.58 0.39
N GLU A 79 48.26 -17.11 0.29
CA GLU A 79 48.69 -18.41 -0.24
C GLU A 79 47.97 -18.99 -1.47
N ARG A 80 48.66 -18.93 -2.61
CA ARG A 80 48.62 -20.02 -3.59
C ARG A 80 49.69 -21.06 -3.25
N LYS A 81 49.24 -22.30 -3.28
CA LYS A 81 49.90 -23.54 -2.94
C LYS A 81 50.54 -24.12 -4.20
N ASP A 82 51.84 -23.93 -4.43
CA ASP A 82 52.53 -24.57 -5.57
C ASP A 82 54.03 -24.80 -5.26
N SER A 83 54.39 -25.95 -4.66
CA SER A 83 55.63 -26.75 -4.88
C SER A 83 55.67 -27.95 -3.93
#